data_AF-A0A1Y2S5S3-F1
#
_entry.id   AF-A0A1Y2S5S3-F1
#
_cell.length_a   1.000
_cell.length_b   1.000
_cell.length_c   1.000
_cell.angle_alpha   90.00
_cell.angle_beta   90.00
_cell.angle_gamma   90.00
#
_symmetry.space_group_name_H-M   'P 1'
#
loop_
_entity.id
_entity.type
_entity.pdbx_description
1 polymer ?
#
loop_
_entity_poly.entity_id
_entity_poly.type
_entity_poly.pdbx_seq_one_letter_code
_entity_poly.pdbx_strand_id
1 'polypeptide(L)'
;MSSPDAYFLYLEDIKRLLAACDESRNKDLGCVARICLATGARWGEAQSLSQSQVMPYKVTFTQTKGNKNRTVPISKDLYELLPKRRGALFSNCYDAFEGTLKKAAIDLPKGQRTHVLRHTFASHFMMNGGNILVLQQILGHSSIMMTMRYAHFAPDHLDAAVTLNPYDKLKNSRKSGDVKTY
;
A
#
# COMPACT_ATOMS: atom_id res chain seq x y z
N MET A 1 -20.30 -10.76 15.19
CA MET A 1 -19.03 -10.36 15.84
C MET A 1 -18.20 -9.63 14.80
N SER A 2 -18.28 -8.30 14.80
CA SER A 2 -17.49 -7.41 13.95
C SER A 2 -16.02 -7.63 14.28
N SER A 3 -15.20 -7.94 13.29
CA SER A 3 -13.74 -7.95 13.49
C SER A 3 -13.30 -6.56 13.96
N PRO A 4 -12.29 -6.41 14.83
CA PRO A 4 -11.80 -5.08 15.19
C PRO A 4 -11.28 -4.42 13.91
N ASP A 5 -12.04 -3.43 13.43
CA ASP A 5 -11.74 -2.72 12.20
C ASP A 5 -10.33 -2.15 12.29
N ALA A 6 -9.53 -2.43 11.26
CA ALA A 6 -8.18 -1.89 11.20
C ALA A 6 -8.30 -0.37 11.09
N TYR A 7 -7.78 0.38 12.07
CA TYR A 7 -7.74 1.84 11.95
C TYR A 7 -6.87 2.24 10.76
N PHE A 8 -7.43 3.05 9.87
CA PHE A 8 -6.77 3.59 8.68
C PHE A 8 -7.10 5.08 8.54
N LEU A 9 -6.31 5.80 7.75
CA LEU A 9 -6.42 7.25 7.60
C LEU A 9 -7.19 7.61 6.31
N TYR A 10 -8.01 8.66 6.37
CA TYR A 10 -8.61 9.25 5.17
C TYR A 10 -7.65 10.23 4.50
N LEU A 11 -7.95 10.66 3.26
CA LEU A 11 -7.05 11.52 2.48
C LEU A 11 -6.68 12.82 3.20
N GLU A 12 -7.63 13.43 3.92
CA GLU A 12 -7.37 14.65 4.69
C GLU A 12 -6.42 14.40 5.88
N ASP A 13 -6.54 13.27 6.56
CA ASP A 13 -5.61 12.87 7.63
C ASP A 13 -4.21 12.59 7.07
N ILE A 14 -4.14 11.92 5.92
CA ILE A 14 -2.88 11.64 5.22
C ILE A 14 -2.17 12.96 4.86
N LYS A 15 -2.91 13.95 4.32
CA LYS A 15 -2.35 15.27 4.00
C LYS A 15 -1.79 15.96 5.24
N ARG A 16 -2.56 16.02 6.34
CA ARG A 16 -2.12 16.62 7.61
C ARG A 16 -0.91 15.91 8.20
N LEU A 17 -0.90 14.57 8.15
CA LEU A 17 0.21 13.76 8.62
C LEU A 17 1.49 14.04 7.83
N LEU A 18 1.41 14.04 6.50
CA LEU A 18 2.58 14.27 5.64
C LEU A 18 3.13 15.69 5.82
N ALA A 19 2.26 16.71 5.95
CA ALA A 19 2.70 18.07 6.29
C ALA A 19 3.47 18.11 7.63
N ALA A 20 2.94 17.47 8.67
CA ALA A 20 3.62 17.37 9.96
C ALA A 20 4.94 16.57 9.88
N CYS A 21 5.04 15.57 9.01
CA CYS A 21 6.27 14.84 8.74
C CYS A 21 7.32 15.71 8.05
N ASP A 22 6.93 16.52 7.07
CA ASP A 22 7.84 17.38 6.31
C ASP A 22 8.39 18.53 7.21
N GLU A 23 7.61 18.97 8.20
CA GLU A 23 8.03 19.91 9.26
C GLU A 23 8.89 19.28 10.36
N SER A 24 9.06 17.96 10.37
CA SER A 24 9.83 17.27 11.40
C SER A 24 11.32 17.63 11.34
N ARG A 25 11.95 17.62 12.51
CA ARG A 25 13.42 17.72 12.63
C ARG A 25 14.10 16.48 12.04
N ASN A 26 13.45 15.32 12.11
CA ASN A 26 13.95 14.11 11.48
C ASN A 26 13.55 14.09 10.00
N LYS A 27 14.53 14.33 9.11
CA LYS A 27 14.32 14.43 7.66
C LYS A 27 14.00 13.10 6.98
N ASP A 28 14.26 11.97 7.63
CA ASP A 28 13.94 10.64 7.09
C ASP A 28 12.44 10.30 7.26
N LEU A 29 11.77 10.94 8.21
CA LEU A 29 10.39 10.61 8.62
C LEU A 29 9.40 10.67 7.46
N GLY A 30 9.43 11.76 6.68
CA GLY A 30 8.54 11.95 5.54
C GLY A 30 8.74 10.87 4.47
N CYS A 31 9.99 10.48 4.20
CA CYS A 31 10.31 9.41 3.25
C CYS A 31 9.77 8.06 3.73
N VAL A 32 9.99 7.70 4.99
CA VAL A 32 9.50 6.44 5.56
C VAL A 32 7.96 6.38 5.54
N ALA A 33 7.28 7.46 5.92
CA ALA A 33 5.82 7.53 5.88
C ALA A 33 5.27 7.36 4.45
N ARG A 34 5.88 8.05 3.46
CA ARG A 34 5.50 7.95 2.04
C ARG A 34 5.74 6.54 1.48
N ILE A 35 6.82 5.87 1.86
CA ILE A 35 7.06 4.46 1.48
C ILE A 35 5.96 3.57 2.04
N CYS A 36 5.61 3.70 3.33
CA CYS A 36 4.54 2.92 3.93
C CYS A 36 3.19 3.13 3.23
N LEU A 37 2.84 4.39 2.95
CA LEU A 37 1.61 4.76 2.25
C LEU A 37 1.58 4.28 0.79
N ALA A 38 2.73 4.17 0.12
CA ALA A 38 2.80 3.75 -1.28
C ALA A 38 2.90 2.22 -1.46
N THR A 39 3.33 1.47 -0.43
CA THR A 39 3.69 0.06 -0.58
C THR A 39 3.04 -0.89 0.43
N GLY A 40 2.39 -0.37 1.47
CA GLY A 40 1.88 -1.19 2.58
C GLY A 40 2.99 -1.82 3.44
N ALA A 41 4.21 -1.30 3.37
CA ALA A 41 5.31 -1.73 4.24
C ALA A 41 4.97 -1.51 5.71
N ARG A 42 5.38 -2.44 6.58
CA ARG A 42 5.39 -2.19 8.03
C ARG A 42 6.40 -1.08 8.31
N TRP A 43 6.16 -0.28 9.35
CA TRP A 43 7.07 0.82 9.71
C TRP A 43 8.53 0.35 9.83
N GLY A 44 8.77 -0.72 10.58
CA GLY A 44 10.12 -1.27 10.76
C GLY A 44 10.77 -1.73 9.46
N GLU A 45 10.01 -2.32 8.54
CA GLU A 45 10.54 -2.74 7.23
C GLU A 45 10.96 -1.53 6.39
N ALA A 46 10.17 -0.45 6.40
CA ALA A 46 10.46 0.78 5.66
C ALA A 46 11.62 1.56 6.29
N GLN A 47 11.64 1.72 7.62
CA GLN A 47 12.70 2.40 8.35
C GLN A 47 14.05 1.69 8.22
N SER A 48 14.05 0.35 8.18
CA SER A 48 15.27 -0.44 8.07
C SER A 48 15.73 -0.69 6.63
N LEU A 49 15.14 -0.02 5.63
CA LEU A 49 15.57 -0.17 4.25
C LEU A 49 17.04 0.22 4.07
N SER A 50 17.72 -0.57 3.25
CA SER A 50 19.07 -0.26 2.76
C SER A 50 19.07 0.04 1.27
N GLN A 51 20.12 0.68 0.78
CA GLN A 51 20.22 1.09 -0.63
C GLN A 51 20.16 -0.10 -1.61
N SER A 52 20.63 -1.28 -1.22
CA SER A 52 20.56 -2.48 -2.07
C SER A 52 19.14 -2.99 -2.28
N GLN A 53 18.20 -2.60 -1.41
CA GLN A 53 16.78 -2.94 -1.52
C GLN A 53 16.00 -1.96 -2.40
N VAL A 54 16.61 -0.86 -2.83
CA VAL A 54 15.97 0.16 -3.65
C VAL A 54 16.59 0.17 -5.03
N MET A 55 15.82 -0.30 -6.01
CA MET A 55 16.15 -0.24 -7.43
C MET A 55 15.28 0.85 -8.10
N PRO A 56 15.59 1.28 -9.34
CA PRO A 56 14.72 2.19 -10.06
C PRO A 56 13.27 1.70 -10.05
N TYR A 57 12.40 2.53 -9.48
CA TYR A 57 10.94 2.35 -9.44
C TYR A 57 10.44 1.11 -8.69
N LYS A 58 11.25 0.50 -7.82
CA LYS A 58 10.82 -0.64 -6.99
C LYS A 58 11.62 -0.76 -5.70
N VAL A 59 10.95 -1.26 -4.67
CA VAL A 59 11.54 -1.51 -3.34
C VAL A 59 11.33 -2.98 -2.96
N THR A 60 12.39 -3.64 -2.52
CA THR A 60 12.37 -5.04 -2.10
C THR A 60 12.43 -5.16 -0.58
N PHE A 61 11.35 -5.64 0.03
CA PHE A 61 11.27 -5.90 1.46
C PHE A 61 11.65 -7.35 1.74
N THR A 62 12.68 -7.54 2.57
CA THR A 62 13.20 -8.84 2.98
C THR A 62 12.76 -9.16 4.41
N GLN A 63 12.50 -10.42 4.72
CA GLN A 63 12.27 -10.90 6.08
C GLN A 63 13.24 -12.04 6.39
N THR A 64 13.81 -12.02 7.60
CA THR A 64 14.82 -13.01 8.06
C THR A 64 14.20 -14.31 8.58
N LYS A 65 12.90 -14.34 8.90
CA LYS A 65 12.19 -15.54 9.39
C LYS A 65 10.91 -15.80 8.58
N GLY A 66 10.95 -16.86 7.77
CA GLY A 66 9.76 -17.61 7.34
C GLY A 66 8.82 -16.97 6.31
N ASN A 67 9.15 -15.82 5.70
CA ASN A 67 8.28 -15.21 4.69
C ASN A 67 9.06 -14.75 3.45
N LYS A 68 8.40 -14.82 2.30
CA LYS A 68 8.99 -14.57 0.97
C LYS A 68 9.39 -13.10 0.84
N ASN A 69 10.58 -12.85 0.30
CA ASN A 69 10.95 -11.51 -0.17
C ASN A 69 9.88 -11.02 -1.14
N ARG A 70 9.52 -9.74 -1.04
CA ARG A 70 8.54 -9.13 -1.94
C ARG A 70 9.07 -7.83 -2.49
N THR A 71 8.79 -7.58 -3.75
CA THR A 71 9.19 -6.37 -4.45
C THR A 71 7.93 -5.62 -4.84
N VAL A 72 7.84 -4.36 -4.42
CA VAL A 72 6.69 -3.50 -4.68
C VAL A 72 7.13 -2.36 -5.59
N PRO A 73 6.45 -2.13 -6.72
CA PRO A 73 6.74 -0.99 -7.59
C PRO A 73 6.41 0.32 -6.87
N ILE A 74 7.17 1.37 -7.16
CA ILE A 74 6.95 2.74 -6.68
C ILE A 74 7.05 3.72 -7.86
N SER A 75 6.44 4.89 -7.71
CA SER A 75 6.52 5.92 -8.75
C SER A 75 7.95 6.47 -8.92
N LYS A 76 8.19 7.10 -10.07
CA LYS A 76 9.42 7.86 -10.33
C LYS A 76 9.62 8.94 -9.28
N ASP A 77 8.60 9.73 -8.99
CA ASP A 77 8.66 10.83 -8.03
C ASP A 77 9.05 10.33 -6.63
N LEU A 78 8.45 9.23 -6.17
CA LEU A 78 8.82 8.65 -4.88
C LEU A 78 10.25 8.14 -4.91
N TYR A 79 10.67 7.45 -5.97
CA TYR A 79 12.04 6.97 -6.11
C TYR A 79 13.06 8.12 -6.07
N GLU A 80 12.78 9.24 -6.74
CA GLU A 80 13.65 10.42 -6.77
C GLU A 80 13.72 11.13 -5.41
N LEU A 81 12.65 11.09 -4.62
CA LEU A 81 12.62 11.63 -3.25
C LEU A 81 13.49 10.83 -2.27
N LEU A 82 13.75 9.54 -2.53
CA LEU A 82 14.51 8.70 -1.60
C LEU A 82 15.99 9.09 -1.56
N PRO A 83 16.62 9.11 -0.36
CA PRO A 83 18.04 9.41 -0.23
C PRO A 83 18.90 8.40 -0.99
N LYS A 84 19.97 8.88 -1.62
CA LYS A 84 20.94 8.04 -2.36
C LYS A 84 22.23 7.95 -1.57
N ARG A 85 22.41 6.87 -0.81
CA ARG A 85 23.58 6.65 0.05
C ARG A 85 23.93 5.17 0.17
N ARG A 86 25.17 4.83 0.57
CA ARG A 86 25.53 3.44 0.84
C ARG A 86 24.95 2.99 2.19
N GLY A 87 24.57 1.71 2.29
CA GLY A 87 24.10 1.12 3.54
C GLY A 87 22.65 1.48 3.88
N ALA A 88 22.38 1.71 5.16
CA ALA A 88 21.04 2.05 5.66
C ALA A 88 20.55 3.39 5.08
N LEU A 89 19.29 3.43 4.66
CA LEU A 89 18.70 4.61 4.03
C LEU A 89 18.08 5.58 5.02
N PHE A 90 17.76 5.16 6.24
CA PHE A 90 17.07 6.00 7.22
C PHE A 90 17.60 5.76 8.62
N SER A 91 17.54 6.81 9.45
CA SER A 91 17.74 6.75 10.89
C SER A 91 16.48 6.24 11.60
N ASN A 92 16.62 5.88 12.89
CA ASN A 92 15.43 5.59 13.69
C ASN A 92 14.57 6.86 13.82
N CYS A 93 13.34 6.79 13.34
CA CYS A 93 12.39 7.90 13.31
C CYS A 93 11.02 7.53 13.92
N TYR A 94 10.91 6.38 14.58
CA TYR A 94 9.65 5.91 15.14
C TYR A 94 9.10 6.84 16.23
N ASP A 95 9.96 7.36 17.12
CA ASP A 95 9.52 8.30 18.16
C ASP A 95 9.08 9.64 17.57
N ALA A 96 9.74 10.08 16.50
CA ALA A 96 9.35 11.27 15.75
C ALA A 96 7.98 11.08 15.08
N PHE A 97 7.67 9.86 14.62
CA PHE A 97 6.37 9.53 14.04
C PHE A 97 5.23 9.70 15.05
N GLU A 98 5.42 9.28 16.30
CA GLU A 98 4.44 9.52 17.37
C GLU A 98 4.17 11.03 17.55
N GLY A 99 5.22 11.84 17.57
CA GLY A 99 5.09 13.30 17.65
C GLY A 99 4.27 13.88 16.49
N THR A 100 4.45 13.37 15.28
CA THR A 100 3.69 13.85 14.10
C THR A 100 2.23 13.45 14.11
N LEU A 101 1.87 12.27 14.63
CA LEU A 101 0.47 11.88 14.79
C LEU A 101 -0.28 12.85 15.72
N LYS A 102 0.36 13.23 16.83
CA LYS A 102 -0.20 14.22 17.78
C LYS A 102 -0.37 15.60 17.11
N LYS A 103 0.65 16.07 16.38
CA LYS A 103 0.59 17.34 15.65
C LYS A 103 -0.48 17.36 14.56
N ALA A 104 -0.69 16.24 13.88
CA ALA A 104 -1.72 16.09 12.87
C ALA A 104 -3.14 15.90 13.46
N ALA A 105 -3.28 15.91 14.80
CA ALA A 105 -4.52 15.63 15.51
C ALA A 105 -5.14 14.27 15.11
N ILE A 106 -4.29 13.26 14.95
CA ILE A 106 -4.68 11.88 14.63
C ILE A 106 -4.57 11.05 15.90
N ASP A 107 -5.72 10.64 16.45
CA ASP A 107 -5.77 9.71 17.57
C ASP A 107 -5.88 8.27 17.07
N LEU A 108 -5.08 7.39 17.65
CA LEU A 108 -5.02 5.98 17.27
C LEU A 108 -5.06 5.10 18.52
N PRO A 109 -5.80 3.98 18.47
CA PRO A 109 -5.76 3.00 19.56
C PRO A 109 -4.35 2.51 19.85
N LYS A 110 -4.10 2.17 21.12
CA LYS A 110 -2.81 1.62 21.55
C LYS A 110 -2.42 0.42 20.67
N GLY A 111 -1.17 0.41 20.21
CA GLY A 111 -0.62 -0.67 19.39
C GLY A 111 -0.89 -0.59 17.88
N GLN A 112 -1.75 0.31 17.38
CA GLN A 112 -2.05 0.39 15.94
C GLN A 112 -1.05 1.24 15.14
N ARG A 113 -0.25 2.07 15.81
CA ARG A 113 0.64 3.05 15.17
C ARG A 113 1.63 2.42 14.18
N THR A 114 2.18 1.25 14.50
CA THR A 114 3.16 0.57 13.64
C THR A 114 2.57 0.09 12.31
N HIS A 115 1.24 -0.01 12.22
CA HIS A 115 0.54 -0.62 11.09
C HIS A 115 -0.52 0.31 10.46
N VAL A 116 -0.81 1.47 11.05
CA VAL A 116 -1.83 2.40 10.54
C VAL A 116 -1.60 2.79 9.08
N LEU A 117 -0.36 3.07 8.67
CA LEU A 117 -0.06 3.43 7.27
C LEU A 117 -0.19 2.24 6.32
N ARG A 118 0.11 1.02 6.80
CA ARG A 118 -0.12 -0.22 6.06
C ARG A 118 -1.62 -0.50 5.88
N HIS A 119 -2.41 -0.31 6.93
CA HIS A 119 -3.86 -0.41 6.88
C HIS A 119 -4.45 0.66 5.95
N THR A 120 -3.89 1.87 5.98
CA THR A 120 -4.23 2.97 5.06
C THR A 120 -4.00 2.58 3.61
N PHE A 121 -2.78 2.14 3.26
CA PHE A 121 -2.51 1.66 1.91
C PHE A 121 -3.49 0.55 1.49
N ALA A 122 -3.68 -0.46 2.33
CA ALA A 122 -4.52 -1.61 1.99
C ALA A 122 -6.00 -1.25 1.82
N SER A 123 -6.53 -0.37 2.66
CA SER A 123 -7.93 0.06 2.61
C SER A 123 -8.18 0.89 1.35
N HIS A 124 -7.34 1.90 1.10
CA HIS A 124 -7.43 2.72 -0.13
C HIS A 124 -7.20 1.90 -1.39
N PHE A 125 -6.29 0.92 -1.37
CA PHE A 125 -6.07 0.02 -2.50
C PHE A 125 -7.34 -0.75 -2.87
N MET A 126 -8.07 -1.28 -1.88
CA MET A 126 -9.33 -1.98 -2.12
C MET A 126 -10.47 -1.02 -2.51
N MET A 127 -10.58 0.15 -1.87
CA MET A 127 -11.53 1.20 -2.24
C MET A 127 -11.40 1.63 -3.71
N ASN A 128 -10.17 1.64 -4.22
CA ASN A 128 -9.87 1.99 -5.61
C ASN A 128 -10.05 0.81 -6.59
N GLY A 129 -10.75 -0.26 -6.21
CA GLY A 129 -11.02 -1.42 -7.08
C GLY A 129 -9.83 -2.36 -7.22
N GLY A 130 -8.86 -2.31 -6.31
CA GLY A 130 -7.70 -3.18 -6.33
C GLY A 130 -8.04 -4.66 -6.18
N ASN A 131 -7.24 -5.52 -6.82
CA ASN A 131 -7.41 -6.97 -6.73
C ASN A 131 -6.87 -7.50 -5.38
N ILE A 132 -7.71 -8.17 -4.60
CA ILE A 132 -7.37 -8.69 -3.26
C ILE A 132 -6.18 -9.68 -3.27
N LEU A 133 -6.00 -10.47 -4.33
CA LEU A 133 -4.88 -11.40 -4.47
C LEU A 133 -3.58 -10.66 -4.71
N VAL A 134 -3.63 -9.57 -5.49
CA VAL A 134 -2.48 -8.66 -5.69
C VAL A 134 -2.13 -7.98 -4.39
N LEU A 135 -3.12 -7.50 -3.63
CA LEU A 135 -2.90 -6.90 -2.32
C LEU A 135 -2.24 -7.90 -1.35
N GLN A 136 -2.65 -9.17 -1.34
CA GLN A 136 -2.02 -10.22 -0.53
C GLN A 136 -0.52 -10.33 -0.82
N GLN A 137 -0.13 -10.32 -2.10
CA GLN A 137 1.26 -10.38 -2.53
C GLN A 137 2.03 -9.10 -2.13
N ILE A 138 1.46 -7.92 -2.36
CA ILE A 138 2.06 -6.63 -1.98
C ILE A 138 2.31 -6.55 -0.47
N LEU A 139 1.35 -7.02 0.34
CA LEU A 139 1.47 -7.02 1.80
C LEU A 139 2.36 -8.16 2.32
N GLY A 140 2.65 -9.17 1.50
CA GLY A 140 3.38 -10.37 1.91
C GLY A 140 2.61 -11.20 2.94
N HIS A 141 1.29 -11.31 2.80
CA HIS A 141 0.48 -12.13 3.69
C HIS A 141 0.58 -13.63 3.31
N SER A 142 0.91 -14.46 4.29
CA SER A 142 1.05 -15.91 4.10
C SER A 142 -0.28 -16.62 3.80
N SER A 143 -1.40 -16.04 4.25
CA SER A 143 -2.75 -16.53 3.98
C SER A 143 -3.63 -15.39 3.49
N ILE A 144 -4.52 -15.71 2.52
CA ILE A 144 -5.52 -14.77 2.02
C ILE A 144 -6.44 -14.27 3.13
N MET A 145 -6.69 -15.07 4.16
CA MET A 145 -7.53 -14.70 5.32
C MET A 145 -7.03 -13.43 6.03
N MET A 146 -5.71 -13.19 6.04
CA MET A 146 -5.15 -11.96 6.61
C MET A 146 -5.52 -10.72 5.78
N THR A 147 -5.66 -10.87 4.46
CA THR A 147 -6.02 -9.79 3.53
C THR A 147 -7.54 -9.61 3.46
N MET A 148 -8.32 -10.67 3.69
CA MET A 148 -9.80 -10.61 3.65
C MET A 148 -10.41 -9.56 4.58
N ARG A 149 -9.68 -9.13 5.62
CA ARG A 149 -10.11 -8.01 6.46
C ARG A 149 -10.33 -6.69 5.70
N TYR A 150 -9.76 -6.52 4.51
CA TYR A 150 -9.96 -5.34 3.66
C TYR A 150 -10.99 -5.56 2.55
N ALA A 151 -11.55 -6.76 2.41
CA ALA A 151 -12.43 -7.10 1.30
C ALA A 151 -13.71 -6.24 1.26
N HIS A 152 -14.21 -5.84 2.43
CA HIS A 152 -15.40 -4.99 2.56
C HIS A 152 -15.21 -3.55 2.03
N PHE A 153 -13.96 -3.15 1.73
CA PHE A 153 -13.69 -1.88 1.05
C PHE A 153 -13.79 -1.97 -0.47
N ALA A 154 -13.85 -3.17 -1.04
CA ALA A 154 -13.96 -3.33 -2.48
C ALA A 154 -15.30 -2.74 -2.97
N PRO A 155 -15.30 -1.97 -4.07
CA PRO A 155 -16.54 -1.54 -4.70
C PRO A 155 -17.36 -2.75 -5.18
N ASP A 156 -18.67 -2.68 -5.03
CA ASP A 156 -19.59 -3.70 -5.53
C ASP A 156 -19.60 -3.68 -7.07
N HIS A 157 -19.28 -4.82 -7.68
CA HIS A 157 -19.16 -4.99 -9.13
C HIS A 157 -19.93 -6.20 -9.65
N LEU A 158 -21.07 -6.55 -9.04
CA LEU A 158 -21.87 -7.71 -9.46
C LEU A 158 -22.30 -7.60 -10.93
N ASP A 159 -22.54 -6.38 -11.43
CA ASP A 159 -22.87 -6.12 -12.84
C ASP A 159 -21.75 -6.55 -13.82
N ALA A 160 -20.50 -6.63 -13.35
CA ALA A 160 -19.38 -7.11 -14.16
C ALA A 160 -19.60 -8.56 -14.63
N ALA A 161 -20.41 -9.36 -13.92
CA ALA A 161 -20.76 -10.72 -14.34
C ALA A 161 -21.39 -10.75 -15.73
N VAL A 162 -22.22 -9.75 -16.09
CA VAL A 162 -22.82 -9.65 -17.42
C VAL A 162 -21.76 -9.37 -18.49
N THR A 163 -20.78 -8.52 -18.19
CA THR A 163 -19.73 -8.14 -19.17
C THR A 163 -18.60 -9.15 -19.30
N LEU A 164 -18.33 -9.95 -18.26
CA LEU A 164 -17.17 -10.83 -18.18
C LEU A 164 -17.47 -12.30 -18.45
N ASN A 165 -18.75 -12.71 -18.45
CA ASN A 165 -19.12 -14.11 -18.66
C ASN A 165 -18.75 -14.60 -20.07
N PRO A 166 -18.42 -15.89 -20.23
CA PRO A 166 -18.02 -16.44 -21.52
C PRO A 166 -19.16 -16.51 -22.56
N TYR A 167 -20.42 -16.60 -22.12
CA TYR A 167 -21.56 -16.74 -23.03
C TYR A 167 -21.78 -15.48 -23.88
N ASP A 168 -21.82 -14.31 -23.24
CA ASP A 168 -22.02 -13.04 -23.93
C ASP A 168 -20.77 -12.60 -24.71
N LYS A 169 -19.57 -12.95 -24.23
CA LYS A 169 -18.32 -12.74 -24.99
C LYS A 169 -18.33 -13.47 -26.34
N LEU A 170 -18.81 -14.71 -26.37
CA LEU A 170 -18.91 -15.50 -27.61
C LEU A 170 -19.95 -14.93 -28.58
N LYS A 171 -21.02 -14.29 -28.10
CA LYS A 171 -22.01 -13.62 -28.97
C LYS A 171 -21.44 -12.35 -29.61
N ASN A 172 -20.67 -11.57 -28.86
CA ASN A 172 -20.08 -10.33 -29.36
C ASN A 172 -18.95 -10.60 -30.37
N SER A 173 -18.18 -11.68 -30.22
CA SER A 173 -17.14 -12.04 -31.20
C SER A 173 -17.71 -12.46 -32.56
N ARG A 174 -18.92 -13.03 -32.60
CA ARG A 174 -19.59 -13.43 -33.85
C ARG A 174 -20.09 -12.24 -34.67
N LYS A 175 -20.42 -11.10 -34.03
CA LYS A 175 -20.87 -9.88 -34.73
C LYS A 175 -19.75 -9.08 -35.40
N SER A 176 -18.49 -9.27 -35.00
CA SER A 176 -17.33 -8.61 -35.60
C SER A 176 -16.69 -9.38 -36.77
N GLY A 177 -17.21 -10.57 -37.10
CA GLY A 177 -16.68 -11.46 -38.14
C GLY A 177 -17.22 -11.23 -39.56
N ASP A 178 -18.29 -10.45 -39.74
CA ASP A 178 -18.97 -10.30 -41.04
C ASP A 178 -18.60 -9.01 -41.79
N VAL A 179 -17.29 -8.73 -41.96
CA VAL A 179 -16.82 -7.77 -42.98
C VAL A 179 -15.57 -8.31 -43.71
N LYS A 180 -15.82 -9.21 -44.66
CA LYS A 180 -15.05 -9.50 -45.89
C LYS A 180 -16.09 -10.16 -46.82
N THR A 181 -16.35 -9.78 -48.07
CA THR A 181 -15.55 -9.13 -49.13
C THR A 181 -16.50 -8.91 -50.32
N TYR A 182 -16.31 -7.81 -51.07
CA TYR A 182 -16.39 -7.82 -52.53
C TYR A 182 -15.15 -7.10 -53.05
#